data_AF-A0A4S8LVW9-F1
#
_entry.id   AF-A0A4S8LVW9-F1
#
_cell.length_a   1.000
_cell.length_b   1.000
_cell.length_c   1.000
_cell.angle_alpha   90.00
_cell.angle_beta   90.00
_cell.angle_gamma   90.00
#
_symmetry.space_group_name_H-M   'P 1'
#
loop_
_entity.id
_entity.type
_entity.pdbx_description
1 polymer ?
#
loop_
_entity_poly.entity_id
_entity_poly.type
_entity_poly.pdbx_seq_one_letter_code
_entity_poly.pdbx_strand_id
1 'polypeptide(L)'
;HTTSLHRGPDLWGSTALQFDPDRFLDSQVHEYLTPNPFIFLLFNIGPRICLGKHLAYSKASFFLVRLLQRFGGIELVEEAMPLGGKVPKEWKE
;
A
#
# COMPACT_ATOMS: atom_id res chain seq x y z
N HIS A 1 16.72 -1.11 3.89
CA HIS A 1 16.44 -0.12 4.96
C HIS A 1 14.95 0.15 5.11
N THR A 2 14.24 0.79 4.17
CA THR A 2 12.76 1.01 4.29
C THR A 2 11.94 -0.19 3.82
N THR A 3 12.37 -0.87 2.76
CA THR A 3 11.73 -2.12 2.29
C THR A 3 11.71 -3.22 3.34
N SER A 4 12.80 -3.34 4.11
CA SER A 4 12.91 -4.28 5.23
C SER A 4 11.90 -3.99 6.35
N LEU A 5 11.58 -2.71 6.59
CA LEU A 5 10.56 -2.33 7.57
C LEU A 5 9.15 -2.59 7.05
N HIS A 6 8.87 -2.31 5.77
CA HIS A 6 7.52 -2.39 5.20
C HIS A 6 7.10 -3.81 4.77
N ARG A 7 8.06 -4.74 4.64
CA ARG A 7 7.83 -6.12 4.15
C ARG A 7 8.51 -7.18 5.01
N GLY A 8 9.08 -6.79 6.16
CA GLY A 8 9.76 -7.70 7.07
C GLY A 8 8.78 -8.64 7.77
N PRO A 9 8.93 -9.97 7.64
CA PRO A 9 8.06 -10.93 8.33
C PRO A 9 8.07 -10.80 9.85
N ASP A 10 9.19 -10.34 10.41
CA ASP A 10 9.34 -10.10 11.86
C ASP A 10 8.40 -9.01 12.39
N LEU A 11 7.95 -8.09 11.52
CA LEU A 11 7.10 -6.94 11.88
C LEU A 11 5.66 -7.10 11.41
N TRP A 12 5.44 -7.79 10.29
CA TRP A 12 4.15 -7.89 9.61
C TRP A 12 3.57 -9.31 9.60
N GLY A 13 4.27 -10.28 10.20
CA GLY A 13 3.86 -11.67 10.27
C GLY A 13 4.18 -12.47 8.99
N SER A 14 3.68 -13.70 8.92
CA SER A 14 3.88 -14.61 7.77
C SER A 14 3.28 -14.10 6.47
N THR A 15 2.28 -13.21 6.54
CA THR A 15 1.59 -12.61 5.38
C THR A 15 2.21 -11.28 4.93
N ALA A 16 3.41 -10.93 5.40
CA ALA A 16 4.08 -9.64 5.12
C ALA A 16 4.27 -9.32 3.62
N LEU A 17 4.35 -10.34 2.76
CA LEU A 17 4.55 -10.18 1.32
C LEU A 17 3.24 -10.19 0.52
N GLN A 18 2.11 -10.46 1.18
CA GLN A 18 0.80 -10.50 0.55
C GLN A 18 0.15 -9.11 0.59
N PHE A 19 -0.58 -8.78 -0.47
CA PHE A 19 -1.39 -7.57 -0.49
C PHE A 19 -2.68 -7.79 0.31
N ASP A 20 -2.69 -7.31 1.55
CA ASP A 20 -3.85 -7.34 2.44
C ASP A 20 -4.32 -5.91 2.76
N PRO A 21 -5.41 -5.41 2.15
CA PRO A 21 -5.93 -4.08 2.42
C PRO A 21 -6.58 -3.96 3.81
N ASP A 22 -7.06 -5.05 4.40
CA ASP A 22 -7.78 -5.05 5.67
C ASP A 22 -6.84 -4.83 6.87
N ARG A 23 -5.54 -4.97 6.64
CA ARG A 23 -4.47 -4.71 7.61
C ARG A 23 -4.50 -3.31 8.22
N PHE A 24 -5.12 -2.36 7.52
CA PHE A 24 -5.23 -0.96 7.95
C PHE A 24 -6.60 -0.63 8.58
N LEU A 25 -7.42 -1.65 8.89
CA LEU A 25 -8.69 -1.52 9.60
C LEU A 25 -8.52 -1.80 11.11
N ASP A 26 -9.45 -1.29 11.91
CA ASP A 26 -9.33 -1.14 13.37
C ASP A 26 -8.76 -2.35 14.14
N SER A 27 -9.22 -3.57 13.83
CA SER A 27 -8.76 -4.79 14.52
C SER A 27 -7.26 -5.08 14.27
N GLN A 28 -6.79 -4.92 13.04
CA GLN A 28 -5.41 -5.21 12.64
C GLN A 28 -4.45 -4.04 12.93
N VAL A 29 -4.95 -2.81 12.97
CA VAL A 29 -4.15 -1.64 13.39
C VAL A 29 -3.67 -1.79 14.83
N HIS A 30 -4.49 -2.35 15.72
CA HIS A 30 -4.11 -2.64 17.09
C HIS A 30 -3.06 -3.75 17.22
N GLU A 31 -3.08 -4.72 16.30
CA GLU A 31 -2.13 -5.83 16.28
C GLU A 31 -0.75 -5.40 15.77
N TYR A 32 -0.69 -4.69 14.64
CA TYR A 32 0.58 -4.42 13.95
C TYR A 32 1.13 -3.01 14.21
N LEU A 33 0.28 -1.99 14.06
CA LEU A 33 0.71 -0.59 13.97
C LEU A 33 0.77 0.13 15.31
N THR A 34 -0.13 -0.22 16.24
CA THR A 34 -0.15 0.36 17.59
C THR A 34 1.10 0.00 18.41
N PRO A 35 1.56 -1.27 18.43
CA PRO A 35 2.77 -1.64 19.18
C PRO A 35 4.05 -1.09 18.54
N ASN A 36 4.06 -0.93 17.21
CA ASN A 36 5.23 -0.50 16.46
C ASN A 36 4.90 0.65 15.49
N PRO A 37 4.75 1.91 15.96
CA PRO A 37 4.26 3.02 15.15
C PRO A 37 5.20 3.43 13.98
N PHE A 38 6.40 2.87 13.92
CA PHE A 38 7.44 3.21 12.93
C PHE A 38 7.70 2.11 11.90
N ILE A 39 6.89 1.05 11.86
CA ILE A 39 7.04 -0.03 10.86
C ILE A 39 6.50 0.36 9.48
N PHE A 40 5.67 1.41 9.42
CA PHE A 40 5.07 1.92 8.19
C PHE A 40 5.40 3.39 7.96
N LEU A 41 6.42 3.67 7.15
CA LEU A 41 7.03 4.99 6.96
C LEU A 41 6.89 5.50 5.52
N LEU A 42 5.70 5.41 4.93
CA LEU A 42 5.42 5.81 3.53
C LEU A 42 5.88 7.25 3.21
N PHE A 43 5.79 8.14 4.19
CA PHE A 43 6.10 9.56 4.05
C PHE A 43 7.27 10.01 4.95
N ASN A 44 8.11 9.08 5.42
CA ASN A 44 9.07 9.30 6.52
C ASN A 44 8.37 9.74 7.83
N ILE A 45 9.17 10.17 8.80
CA ILE A 45 8.73 10.64 10.11
C ILE A 45 9.61 11.80 10.62
N GLY A 46 9.09 12.58 11.56
CA GLY A 46 9.84 13.61 12.26
C GLY A 46 10.08 14.86 11.39
N PRO A 47 11.17 15.60 11.61
CA PRO A 47 11.45 16.86 10.90
C PRO A 47 11.59 16.73 9.38
N ARG A 48 11.77 15.50 8.88
CA ARG A 48 11.90 15.19 7.45
C ARG A 48 10.68 14.46 6.89
N ILE A 49 9.54 14.51 7.58
CA ILE A 49 8.28 13.99 7.06
C ILE A 49 7.92 14.72 5.76
N CYS A 50 7.37 14.00 4.79
CA CYS A 50 6.91 14.57 3.54
C CYS A 50 5.86 15.66 3.81
N LEU A 51 6.17 16.90 3.45
CA LEU A 51 5.25 18.04 3.56
C LEU A 51 3.95 17.82 2.76
N GLY A 52 4.03 17.01 1.71
CA GLY A 52 2.90 16.63 0.86
C GLY A 52 2.03 15.48 1.40
N LYS A 53 2.31 14.92 2.59
CA LYS A 53 1.59 13.75 3.13
C LYS A 53 0.06 13.92 3.09
N HIS A 54 -0.46 15.02 3.66
CA HIS A 54 -1.90 15.27 3.71
C HIS A 54 -2.49 15.46 2.31
N LEU A 55 -1.80 16.22 1.45
CA LEU A 55 -2.22 16.43 0.08
C LEU A 55 -2.29 15.13 -0.72
N ALA A 56 -1.30 14.25 -0.54
CA ALA A 56 -1.26 12.96 -1.21
C ALA A 56 -2.44 12.07 -0.81
N TYR A 57 -2.73 11.96 0.50
CA TYR A 57 -3.91 11.23 0.97
C TYR A 57 -5.21 11.81 0.41
N SER A 58 -5.41 13.13 0.49
CA SER A 58 -6.63 13.76 -0.02
C SER A 58 -6.79 13.55 -1.53
N LYS A 59 -5.72 13.71 -2.31
CA LYS A 59 -5.77 13.53 -3.78
C LYS A 59 -5.99 12.07 -4.16
N ALA A 60 -5.35 11.12 -3.49
CA ALA A 60 -5.52 9.69 -3.76
C ALA A 60 -6.97 9.26 -3.47
N SER A 61 -7.50 9.61 -2.31
CA SER A 61 -8.89 9.28 -1.94
C SER A 61 -9.89 9.94 -2.89
N PHE A 62 -9.71 11.23 -3.20
CA PHE A 62 -10.56 11.92 -4.16
C PHE A 62 -10.53 11.25 -5.54
N PHE A 63 -9.33 10.94 -6.05
CA PHE A 63 -9.17 10.29 -7.33
C PHE A 63 -9.86 8.92 -7.37
N LEU A 64 -9.64 8.06 -6.36
CA LEU A 64 -10.25 6.73 -6.29
C LEU A 64 -11.79 6.82 -6.27
N VAL A 65 -12.35 7.70 -5.45
CA VAL A 65 -13.81 7.90 -5.38
C VAL A 65 -14.35 8.36 -6.73
N ARG A 66 -13.71 9.35 -7.37
CA ARG A 66 -14.16 9.86 -8.67
C ARG A 66 -14.00 8.84 -9.79
N LEU A 67 -12.96 8.03 -9.75
CA LEU A 67 -12.71 6.95 -10.70
C LEU A 67 -13.86 5.93 -10.64
N LEU A 68 -14.18 5.43 -9.43
CA LEU A 68 -15.24 4.44 -9.22
C LEU A 68 -16.65 4.99 -9.49
N GLN A 69 -16.90 6.28 -9.26
CA GLN A 69 -18.19 6.91 -9.58
C GLN A 69 -18.38 7.12 -11.10
N ARG A 70 -17.30 7.32 -11.84
CA ARG A 70 -17.36 7.71 -13.26
C ARG A 70 -17.50 6.52 -14.20
N PHE A 71 -16.91 5.38 -13.82
CA PHE A 71 -16.82 4.18 -14.65
C PHE A 71 -17.50 3.01 -13.94
N GLY A 72 -18.32 2.24 -14.67
CA GLY A 72 -19.03 1.07 -14.14
C GLY A 72 -18.19 -0.21 -14.06
N GLY A 73 -16.98 -0.20 -14.60
CA GLY A 73 -16.06 -1.35 -14.61
C GLY A 73 -14.65 -0.92 -14.97
N ILE A 74 -13.66 -1.63 -14.42
CA ILE A 74 -12.23 -1.42 -14.66
C ILE A 74 -11.61 -2.81 -14.83
N GLU A 75 -10.89 -3.01 -15.93
CA GLU A 75 -10.23 -4.28 -16.25
C GLU A 75 -8.76 -4.03 -16.58
N LEU A 76 -7.90 -4.99 -16.22
CA LEU A 76 -6.49 -4.96 -16.57
C LEU A 76 -6.31 -5.44 -18.01
N VAL A 77 -5.75 -4.59 -18.86
CA VAL A 77 -5.39 -4.93 -20.25
C VAL A 77 -3.89 -5.27 -20.29
N GLU A 78 -3.57 -6.56 -20.27
CA GLU A 78 -2.18 -7.05 -20.19
C GLU A 78 -1.33 -6.62 -21.40
N GLU A 79 -1.95 -6.41 -22.56
CA GLU A 79 -1.32 -5.96 -23.80
C GLU A 79 -0.82 -4.51 -23.70
N ALA A 80 -1.48 -3.69 -22.89
CA ALA A 80 -1.11 -2.29 -22.67
C ALA A 80 0.02 -2.12 -21.62
N MET A 81 0.47 -3.21 -20.98
CA MET A 81 1.53 -3.13 -19.97
C MET A 81 2.90 -2.86 -20.60
N PRO A 82 3.73 -1.99 -20.00
CA PRO A 82 5.10 -1.75 -20.47
C PRO A 82 5.95 -3.02 -20.34
N LEU A 83 7.09 -3.08 -21.04
CA LEU A 83 7.98 -4.25 -21.13
C LEU A 83 8.56 -4.77 -19.79
N GLY A 84 8.33 -4.09 -18.67
CA GLY A 84 8.64 -4.56 -17.31
C GLY A 84 7.45 -4.52 -16.34
N GLY A 85 6.25 -4.22 -16.84
CA GLY A 85 5.04 -4.14 -16.01
C GLY A 85 4.37 -5.49 -15.80
N LYS A 86 4.60 -6.47 -16.69
CA LYS A 86 3.97 -7.78 -16.61
C LYS A 86 4.40 -8.50 -15.33
N VAL A 87 3.41 -8.86 -14.51
CA VAL A 87 3.64 -9.60 -13.27
C VAL A 87 4.19 -10.99 -13.64
N PRO A 88 5.33 -11.41 -13.06
CA PRO A 88 5.83 -12.77 -13.26
C PRO A 88 4.77 -13.80 -12.88
N LYS A 89 4.58 -14.83 -13.71
CA LYS A 89 3.56 -15.87 -13.47
C LYS A 89 3.78 -16.60 -12.14
N GLU A 90 5.03 -16.66 -11.69
CA GLU A 90 5.48 -17.23 -10.42
C GLU A 90 4.87 -16.55 -9.18
N TRP A 91 4.31 -15.35 -9.30
CA TRP A 91 3.70 -14.61 -8.18
C TRP A 91 2.19 -14.84 -8.05
N LYS A 92 1.59 -15.68 -8.90
CA LYS A 92 0.15 -16.00 -8.85
C LYS A 92 -0.19 -17.19 -7.92
N GLU A 93 0.81 -17.85 -7.33
CA GLU A 93 0.66 -18.85 -6.27
C GLU A 93 0.70 -18.20 -4.88
#